data_AF-A0A3M1ZGF9-F1
#
_entry.id   AF-A0A3M1ZGF9-F1
#
_cell.length_a   1.000
_cell.length_b   1.000
_cell.length_c   1.000
_cell.angle_alpha   90.00
_cell.angle_beta   90.00
_cell.angle_gamma   90.00
#
_symmetry.space_group_name_H-M   'P 1'
#
loop_
_entity.id
_entity.type
_entity.pdbx_description
1 polymer ?
#
loop_
_entity_poly.entity_id
_entity_poly.type
_entity_poly.pdbx_seq_one_letter_code
_entity_poly.pdbx_strand_id
1 'polypeptide(L)'
;TFERGPWAVHSHDTPVDFEDCVFRANYGGARFQGGRVVIRRCRFEDNRIGVRCLNGSPVIEESVFAGNLTGIFFRQGVKAAVLRRNNFDNREYDLKLGEAQADDVDAAQNWWKAAAEGKLAERIFDGADSEGVGRVTVDPQLTVPWGTPEKKK
;
A
#
# COMPACT_ATOMS: atom_id res chain seq x y z
N THR A 1 11.72 -13.35 -6.37
CA THR A 1 10.27 -13.47 -6.62
C THR A 1 9.67 -14.43 -5.62
N PHE A 2 8.50 -14.08 -5.05
CA PHE A 2 7.74 -14.87 -4.09
C PHE A 2 6.31 -15.09 -4.62
N GLU A 3 5.85 -16.35 -4.73
CA GLU A 3 4.58 -16.65 -5.41
C GLU A 3 3.84 -17.89 -4.88
N ARG A 4 2.52 -17.93 -5.11
CA ARG A 4 1.60 -19.05 -4.79
C ARG A 4 1.62 -19.50 -3.32
N GLY A 5 1.95 -18.61 -2.40
CA GLY A 5 1.94 -18.84 -0.96
C GLY A 5 0.69 -18.30 -0.25
N PRO A 6 0.38 -18.79 0.97
CA PRO A 6 -0.65 -18.18 1.81
C PRO A 6 -0.22 -16.79 2.31
N TRP A 7 1.00 -16.68 2.82
CA TRP A 7 1.72 -15.43 3.02
C TRP A 7 3.13 -15.64 2.49
N ALA A 8 3.57 -14.86 1.50
CA ALA A 8 4.90 -15.02 0.94
C ALA A 8 5.99 -14.64 1.96
N VAL A 9 5.78 -13.56 2.72
CA VAL A 9 6.57 -13.21 3.90
C VAL A 9 5.67 -12.92 5.09
N HIS A 10 6.08 -13.40 6.25
CA HIS A 10 5.46 -13.10 7.53
C HIS A 10 6.54 -12.81 8.58
N SER A 11 6.53 -11.61 9.15
CA SER A 11 7.54 -11.13 10.11
C SER A 11 6.90 -10.49 11.35
N HIS A 12 7.54 -10.68 12.52
CA HIS A 12 7.12 -10.16 13.82
C HIS A 12 8.31 -9.52 14.53
N ASP A 13 8.13 -8.29 15.00
CA ASP A 13 9.04 -7.56 15.89
C ASP A 13 10.50 -7.51 15.42
N THR A 14 10.71 -7.50 14.10
CA THR A 14 12.04 -7.40 13.51
C THR A 14 12.03 -6.43 12.32
N PRO A 15 13.08 -5.62 12.13
CA PRO A 15 13.20 -4.78 10.94
C PRO A 15 13.23 -5.63 9.67
N VAL A 16 12.51 -5.18 8.65
CA VAL A 16 12.52 -5.82 7.33
C VAL A 16 12.65 -4.76 6.25
N ASP A 17 13.64 -4.94 5.39
CA ASP A 17 13.86 -4.11 4.21
C ASP A 17 13.70 -4.99 2.94
N PHE A 18 12.75 -4.61 2.08
CA PHE A 18 12.55 -5.19 0.76
C PHE A 18 12.88 -4.18 -0.31
N GLU A 19 13.73 -4.59 -1.24
CA GLU A 19 14.15 -3.78 -2.37
C GLU A 19 14.16 -4.64 -3.63
N ASP A 20 13.63 -4.11 -4.74
CA ASP A 20 13.63 -4.76 -6.06
C ASP A 20 13.00 -6.18 -6.06
N CYS A 21 12.00 -6.41 -5.19
CA CYS A 21 11.33 -7.69 -5.02
C CYS A 21 9.98 -7.77 -5.77
N VAL A 22 9.58 -8.99 -6.13
CA VAL A 22 8.26 -9.28 -6.74
C VAL A 22 7.50 -10.28 -5.88
N PHE A 23 6.28 -9.92 -5.47
CA PHE A 23 5.34 -10.74 -4.72
C PHE A 23 4.07 -10.90 -5.56
N ARG A 24 3.80 -12.11 -6.07
CA ARG A 24 2.68 -12.29 -7.00
C ARG A 24 1.84 -13.54 -6.78
N ALA A 25 0.55 -13.44 -7.10
CA ALA A 25 -0.40 -14.56 -7.05
C ALA A 25 -0.39 -15.31 -5.70
N ASN A 26 -0.18 -14.58 -4.60
CA ASN A 26 -0.29 -15.11 -3.24
C ASN A 26 -1.66 -14.77 -2.66
N TYR A 27 -2.06 -15.47 -1.59
CA TYR A 27 -3.14 -14.94 -0.76
C TYR A 27 -2.67 -13.63 -0.10
N GLY A 28 -1.47 -13.61 0.49
CA GLY A 28 -0.85 -12.39 1.00
C GLY A 28 0.59 -12.23 0.53
N GLY A 29 0.96 -11.05 0.02
CA GLY A 29 2.33 -10.76 -0.41
C GLY A 29 3.27 -10.67 0.79
N ALA A 30 3.08 -9.66 1.65
CA ALA A 30 3.86 -9.50 2.86
C ALA A 30 2.99 -9.11 4.07
N ARG A 31 3.25 -9.74 5.21
CA ARG A 31 2.63 -9.43 6.49
C ARG A 31 3.66 -9.08 7.54
N PHE A 32 3.41 -7.96 8.21
CA PHE A 32 4.27 -7.46 9.29
C PHE A 32 3.48 -7.22 10.55
N GLN A 33 4.11 -7.52 11.68
CA GLN A 33 3.63 -7.17 13.00
C GLN A 33 4.74 -6.45 13.77
N GLY A 34 4.59 -5.15 14.01
CA GLY A 34 5.61 -4.33 14.68
C GLY A 34 6.87 -4.12 13.83
N GLY A 35 7.85 -3.45 14.43
CA GLY A 35 9.14 -3.16 13.80
C GLY A 35 9.10 -2.06 12.73
N ARG A 36 10.28 -1.74 12.19
CA ARG A 36 10.46 -0.86 11.02
C ARG A 36 10.34 -1.71 9.75
N VAL A 37 9.45 -1.32 8.85
CA VAL A 37 9.28 -1.98 7.56
C VAL A 37 9.61 -1.00 6.45
N VAL A 38 10.50 -1.37 5.54
CA VAL A 38 10.77 -0.59 4.35
C VAL A 38 10.57 -1.43 3.11
N ILE A 39 9.79 -0.90 2.18
CA ILE A 39 9.53 -1.51 0.88
C ILE A 39 9.88 -0.47 -0.18
N ARG A 40 10.84 -0.77 -1.04
CA ARG A 40 11.27 0.11 -2.14
C ARG A 40 11.33 -0.63 -3.46
N ARG A 41 10.85 -0.01 -4.53
CA ARG A 41 10.95 -0.56 -5.90
C ARG A 41 10.44 -2.00 -6.02
N CYS A 42 9.45 -2.35 -5.21
CA CYS A 42 8.86 -3.68 -5.20
C CYS A 42 7.59 -3.73 -6.05
N ARG A 43 7.18 -4.93 -6.44
CA ARG A 43 5.93 -5.18 -7.16
C ARG A 43 5.08 -6.17 -6.39
N PHE A 44 3.86 -5.78 -6.04
CA PHE A 44 2.84 -6.64 -5.44
C PHE A 44 1.71 -6.81 -6.46
N GLU A 45 1.61 -8.00 -7.04
CA GLU A 45 0.78 -8.25 -8.21
C GLU A 45 -0.20 -9.42 -8.00
N ASP A 46 -1.48 -9.22 -8.29
CA ASP A 46 -2.50 -10.28 -8.28
C ASP A 46 -2.59 -11.07 -6.95
N ASN A 47 -2.20 -10.47 -5.83
CA ASN A 47 -2.39 -11.07 -4.52
C ASN A 47 -3.82 -10.82 -4.02
N ARG A 48 -4.31 -11.56 -3.02
CA ARG A 48 -5.52 -11.10 -2.31
C ARG A 48 -5.19 -9.84 -1.51
N ILE A 49 -4.12 -9.85 -0.73
CA ILE A 49 -3.61 -8.66 -0.03
C ILE A 49 -2.15 -8.46 -0.42
N GLY A 50 -1.78 -7.31 -0.96
CA GLY A 50 -0.39 -6.99 -1.30
C GLY A 50 0.47 -6.92 -0.03
N VAL A 51 0.20 -5.91 0.81
CA VAL A 51 0.86 -5.71 2.10
C VAL A 51 -0.16 -5.61 3.22
N ARG A 52 0.09 -6.30 4.33
CA ARG A 52 -0.67 -6.13 5.57
C ARG A 52 0.25 -5.73 6.73
N CYS A 53 -0.05 -4.61 7.37
CA CYS A 53 0.70 -4.14 8.54
C CYS A 53 -0.17 -4.15 9.79
N LEU A 54 0.41 -4.57 10.92
CA LEU A 54 -0.19 -4.54 12.24
C LEU A 54 0.83 -3.98 13.23
N ASN A 55 0.62 -2.76 13.71
CA ASN A 55 1.61 -2.00 14.47
C ASN A 55 2.88 -1.66 13.66
N GLY A 56 3.46 -0.49 13.89
CA GLY A 56 4.74 -0.08 13.31
C GLY A 56 4.65 1.17 12.44
N SER A 57 5.75 1.51 11.77
CA SER A 57 5.90 2.74 10.98
C SER A 57 6.49 2.42 9.60
N PRO A 58 5.68 1.86 8.67
CA PRO A 58 6.17 1.43 7.37
C PRO A 58 6.51 2.62 6.46
N VAL A 59 7.60 2.47 5.73
CA VAL A 59 7.99 3.35 4.62
C VAL A 59 7.90 2.56 3.33
N ILE A 60 6.95 2.91 2.46
CA ILE A 60 6.69 2.20 1.21
C ILE A 60 6.82 3.20 0.08
N GLU A 61 7.84 3.01 -0.75
CA GLU A 61 8.21 3.97 -1.78
C GLU A 61 8.45 3.32 -3.13
N GLU A 62 8.18 4.07 -4.20
CA GLU A 62 8.58 3.72 -5.57
C GLU A 62 8.11 2.32 -6.02
N SER A 63 7.02 1.82 -5.44
CA SER A 63 6.55 0.44 -5.62
C SER A 63 5.23 0.38 -6.41
N VAL A 64 4.93 -0.80 -6.94
CA VAL A 64 3.71 -1.05 -7.74
C VAL A 64 2.80 -2.01 -7.00
N PHE A 65 1.53 -1.64 -6.89
CA PHE A 65 0.46 -2.47 -6.34
C PHE A 65 -0.64 -2.60 -7.39
N ALA A 66 -0.65 -3.72 -8.12
CA ALA A 66 -1.52 -3.92 -9.27
C ALA A 66 -2.28 -5.25 -9.20
N GLY A 67 -3.57 -5.24 -9.56
CA GLY A 67 -4.39 -6.45 -9.62
C GLY A 67 -4.67 -7.14 -8.27
N ASN A 68 -4.16 -6.62 -7.16
CA ASN A 68 -4.47 -7.18 -5.85
C ASN A 68 -5.96 -6.95 -5.54
N LEU A 69 -6.57 -7.78 -4.68
CA LEU A 69 -7.90 -7.42 -4.16
C LEU A 69 -7.78 -6.17 -3.29
N THR A 70 -6.84 -6.18 -2.34
CA THR A 70 -6.41 -5.01 -1.58
C THR A 70 -4.91 -4.76 -1.77
N GLY A 71 -4.51 -3.56 -2.17
CA GLY A 71 -3.10 -3.18 -2.32
C GLY A 71 -2.36 -3.18 -0.99
N ILE A 72 -2.73 -2.25 -0.11
CA ILE A 72 -2.20 -2.14 1.25
C ILE A 72 -3.33 -2.16 2.27
N PHE A 73 -3.17 -2.97 3.32
CA PHE A 73 -4.09 -3.01 4.45
C PHE A 73 -3.36 -2.72 5.76
N PHE A 74 -3.59 -1.54 6.34
CA PHE A 74 -3.13 -1.17 7.66
C PHE A 74 -4.19 -1.53 8.69
N ARG A 75 -3.96 -2.63 9.41
CA ARG A 75 -4.99 -3.24 10.25
C ARG A 75 -5.26 -2.45 11.51
N GLN A 76 -4.22 -2.09 12.26
CA GLN A 76 -4.29 -1.29 13.48
C GLN A 76 -2.88 -0.85 13.92
N GLY A 77 -2.80 0.19 14.75
CA GLY A 77 -1.56 0.61 15.44
C GLY A 77 -0.42 1.07 14.54
N VAL A 78 -0.68 1.27 13.24
CA VAL A 78 0.30 1.81 12.30
C VAL A 78 0.40 3.31 12.54
N LYS A 79 1.62 3.83 12.68
CA LYS A 79 1.89 5.23 12.98
C LYS A 79 2.91 5.80 12.02
N ALA A 80 2.75 7.06 11.65
CA ALA A 80 3.69 7.77 10.77
C ALA A 80 4.07 6.95 9.53
N ALA A 81 3.09 6.26 8.92
CA ALA A 81 3.31 5.54 7.68
C ALA A 81 3.59 6.56 6.56
N VAL A 82 4.60 6.26 5.75
CA VAL A 82 4.98 7.08 4.59
C VAL A 82 4.76 6.26 3.33
N LEU A 83 3.78 6.65 2.53
CA LEU A 83 3.53 6.07 1.21
C LEU A 83 3.85 7.13 0.16
N ARG A 84 4.91 6.94 -0.63
CA ARG A 84 5.34 7.94 -1.62
C ARG A 84 5.72 7.31 -2.95
N ARG A 85 5.36 7.98 -4.04
CA ARG A 85 5.82 7.64 -5.39
C ARG A 85 5.47 6.20 -5.80
N ASN A 86 4.39 5.65 -5.26
CA ASN A 86 3.88 4.34 -5.61
C ASN A 86 2.81 4.44 -6.72
N ASN A 87 2.58 3.32 -7.40
CA ASN A 87 1.54 3.16 -8.41
C ASN A 87 0.47 2.18 -7.92
N PHE A 88 -0.78 2.63 -7.83
CA PHE A 88 -1.91 1.84 -7.35
C PHE A 88 -2.96 1.59 -8.45
N ASP A 89 -3.27 0.31 -8.66
CA ASP A 89 -4.31 -0.19 -9.57
C ASP A 89 -4.86 -1.53 -9.05
N ASN A 90 -5.63 -1.49 -7.94
CA ASN A 90 -6.17 -2.68 -7.29
C ASN A 90 -7.68 -2.84 -7.51
N ARG A 91 -8.19 -4.05 -7.27
CA ARG A 91 -9.55 -4.46 -7.67
C ARG A 91 -10.65 -4.02 -6.71
N GLU A 92 -10.37 -3.94 -5.42
CA GLU A 92 -11.33 -3.48 -4.40
C GLU A 92 -10.81 -2.20 -3.76
N TYR A 93 -9.71 -2.30 -3.00
CA TYR A 93 -9.07 -1.16 -2.32
C TYR A 93 -7.61 -1.01 -2.72
N ASP A 94 -7.19 0.22 -3.01
CA ASP A 94 -5.77 0.55 -3.14
C ASP A 94 -5.12 0.67 -1.76
N LEU A 95 -5.79 1.36 -0.84
CA LEU A 95 -5.40 1.47 0.56
C LEU A 95 -6.63 1.30 1.47
N LYS A 96 -6.50 0.42 2.46
CA LYS A 96 -7.53 0.18 3.46
C LYS A 96 -6.95 0.37 4.86
N LEU A 97 -7.65 1.16 5.68
CA LEU A 97 -7.42 1.24 7.12
C LEU A 97 -8.43 0.32 7.83
N GLY A 98 -7.97 -0.41 8.85
CA GLY A 98 -8.85 -1.24 9.67
C GLY A 98 -9.63 -0.40 10.68
N GLU A 99 -10.72 -0.95 11.20
CA GLU A 99 -11.59 -0.26 12.19
C GLU A 99 -10.83 0.19 13.44
N ALA A 100 -9.74 -0.50 13.81
CA ALA A 100 -8.89 -0.14 14.95
C ALA A 100 -7.67 0.71 14.56
N GLN A 101 -7.58 1.16 13.30
CA GLN A 101 -6.52 2.05 12.81
C GLN A 101 -6.97 3.50 12.93
N ALA A 102 -6.75 4.10 14.09
CA ALA A 102 -7.19 5.47 14.40
C ALA A 102 -6.24 6.56 13.89
N ASP A 103 -4.94 6.27 13.73
CA ASP A 103 -3.97 7.25 13.24
C ASP A 103 -4.14 7.48 11.73
N ASP A 104 -4.05 8.75 11.33
CA ASP A 104 -4.05 9.19 9.94
C ASP A 104 -2.84 8.64 9.18
N VAL A 105 -3.02 8.50 7.86
CA VAL A 105 -2.00 7.98 6.96
C VAL A 105 -1.73 8.97 5.86
N ASP A 106 -0.46 9.31 5.71
CA ASP A 106 -0.02 10.18 4.64
C ASP A 106 0.37 9.35 3.40
N ALA A 107 -0.49 9.43 2.38
CA ALA A 107 -0.33 8.79 1.09
C ALA A 107 -0.31 9.81 -0.07
N ALA A 108 0.14 11.04 0.21
CA ALA A 108 0.40 12.02 -0.83
C ALA A 108 1.46 11.54 -1.83
N GLN A 109 1.51 12.17 -3.01
CA GLN A 109 2.54 11.96 -4.04
C GLN A 109 2.61 10.52 -4.55
N ASN A 110 1.48 9.80 -4.58
CA ASN A 110 1.33 8.53 -5.27
C ASN A 110 0.50 8.73 -6.54
N TRP A 111 0.64 7.81 -7.49
CA TRP A 111 -0.25 7.72 -8.63
C TRP A 111 -1.34 6.70 -8.34
N TRP A 112 -2.58 7.10 -8.58
CA TRP A 112 -3.76 6.26 -8.38
C TRP A 112 -4.52 6.17 -9.70
N LYS A 113 -4.63 4.97 -10.28
CA LYS A 113 -5.43 4.80 -11.49
C LYS A 113 -6.88 5.23 -11.26
N ALA A 114 -7.43 4.91 -10.09
CA ALA A 114 -8.79 5.26 -9.74
C ALA A 114 -9.03 6.78 -9.67
N ALA A 115 -8.00 7.59 -9.38
CA ALA A 115 -8.12 9.03 -9.47
C ALA A 115 -8.34 9.51 -10.90
N ALA A 116 -7.59 8.94 -11.86
CA ALA A 116 -7.77 9.22 -13.28
C ALA A 116 -9.15 8.79 -13.80
N GLU A 117 -9.81 7.85 -13.11
CA GLU A 117 -11.16 7.37 -13.41
C GLU A 117 -12.26 8.10 -12.60
N GLY A 118 -11.90 9.04 -11.73
CA GLY A 118 -12.86 9.74 -10.86
C GLY A 118 -13.45 8.91 -9.72
N LYS A 119 -12.78 7.81 -9.33
CA LYS A 119 -13.26 6.80 -8.36
C LYS A 119 -12.34 6.61 -7.16
N LEU A 120 -11.42 7.54 -6.90
CA LEU A 120 -10.40 7.36 -5.85
C LEU A 120 -11.02 7.10 -4.46
N ALA A 121 -12.08 7.82 -4.12
CA ALA A 121 -12.76 7.64 -2.83
C ALA A 121 -13.31 6.22 -2.64
N GLU A 122 -13.75 5.56 -3.72
CA GLU A 122 -14.22 4.15 -3.65
C GLU A 122 -13.08 3.15 -3.42
N ARG A 123 -11.82 3.56 -3.68
CA ARG A 123 -10.62 2.71 -3.54
C ARG A 123 -9.87 2.92 -2.24
N ILE A 124 -10.30 3.86 -1.42
CA ILE A 124 -9.70 4.15 -0.13
C ILE A 124 -10.75 3.91 0.92
N PHE A 125 -10.45 3.05 1.88
CA PHE A 125 -11.30 2.90 3.06
C PHE A 125 -10.61 3.56 4.25
N ASP A 126 -11.19 4.62 4.77
CA ASP A 126 -10.63 5.44 5.84
C ASP A 126 -11.73 6.03 6.76
N GLY A 127 -11.38 7.07 7.51
CA GLY A 127 -12.30 7.78 8.39
C GLY A 127 -13.48 8.46 7.70
N ALA A 128 -13.53 8.52 6.36
CA ALA A 128 -14.71 8.92 5.59
C ALA A 128 -15.80 7.86 5.64
N ASP A 129 -15.39 6.60 5.68
CA ASP A 129 -16.27 5.44 5.61
C ASP A 129 -16.65 4.93 6.99
N SER A 130 -15.81 5.15 7.99
CA SER A 130 -15.99 4.59 9.33
C SER A 130 -15.53 5.53 10.43
N GLU A 131 -16.45 5.85 11.35
CA GLU A 131 -16.15 6.68 12.52
C GLU A 131 -15.07 6.02 13.40
N GLY A 132 -14.09 6.81 13.85
CA GLY A 132 -12.98 6.34 14.67
C GLY A 132 -11.79 5.77 13.89
N VAL A 133 -11.91 5.61 12.57
CA VAL A 133 -10.79 5.28 11.67
C VAL A 133 -10.07 6.57 11.25
N GLY A 134 -8.74 6.51 11.13
CA GLY A 134 -7.92 7.62 10.66
C GLY A 134 -8.23 7.99 9.20
N ARG A 135 -7.85 9.19 8.78
CA ARG A 135 -8.00 9.68 7.40
C ARG A 135 -6.77 9.38 6.57
N VAL A 136 -6.95 9.18 5.27
CA VAL A 136 -5.87 9.07 4.30
C VAL A 136 -5.74 10.39 3.55
N THR A 137 -4.57 11.02 3.65
CA THR A 137 -4.23 12.19 2.82
C THR A 137 -3.62 11.71 1.51
N VAL A 138 -4.27 12.00 0.38
CA VAL A 138 -3.80 11.59 -0.97
C VAL A 138 -3.21 12.72 -1.80
N ASP A 139 -3.47 13.98 -1.42
CA ASP A 139 -3.04 15.14 -2.18
C ASP A 139 -1.69 15.68 -1.70
N PRO A 140 -0.82 16.15 -2.62
CA PRO A 140 -1.02 16.16 -4.06
C PRO A 140 -0.83 14.77 -4.69
N GLN A 141 -1.66 14.40 -5.66
CA GLN A 141 -1.54 13.15 -6.41
C GLN A 141 -0.58 13.30 -7.61
N LEU A 142 0.04 12.21 -8.04
CA LEU A 142 0.75 12.18 -9.32
C LEU A 142 -0.26 12.07 -10.48
N THR A 143 -0.02 12.80 -11.56
CA THR A 143 -0.90 12.82 -12.75
C THR A 143 -0.60 11.70 -13.75
N VAL A 144 0.59 11.12 -13.67
CA VAL A 144 1.04 9.95 -14.45
C VAL A 144 1.68 8.94 -13.51
N PRO A 145 1.73 7.64 -13.88
CA PRO A 145 2.43 6.64 -13.09
C PRO A 145 3.85 7.09 -12.76
N TRP A 146 4.26 6.90 -11.50
CA TRP A 146 5.63 7.12 -11.08
C TRP A 146 6.58 6.28 -11.94
N GLY A 147 7.70 6.90 -12.34
CA GLY A 147 8.69 6.28 -13.24
C GLY A 147 8.32 6.34 -14.73
N THR A 148 7.20 6.97 -15.10
CA THR A 148 6.91 7.26 -16.52
C THR A 148 7.99 8.21 -17.05
N PRO A 149 8.73 7.85 -18.12
CA PRO A 149 9.75 8.73 -18.68
C PRO A 149 9.14 10.04 -19.15
N GLU A 150 9.77 11.17 -18.82
CA GLU A 150 9.41 12.44 -19.45
C GLU A 150 9.63 12.30 -20.96
N LYS A 151 8.62 12.65 -21.76
CA LYS A 151 8.80 12.80 -23.21
C LYS A 151 9.81 13.93 -23.40
N LYS A 152 11.04 13.59 -23.81
CA LYS A 152 12.01 14.58 -24.28
C LYS A 152 11.35 15.37 -25.41
N LYS A 153 11.21 16.68 -25.22
CA LYS A 153 10.77 17.61 -26.26
C LYS A 153 11.77 17.65 -27.41
#